data_AF-A0A7Z0MSE5-F1
#
_entry.id   AF-A0A7Z0MSE5-F1
#
_cell.length_a   1.000
_cell.length_b   1.000
_cell.length_c   1.000
_cell.angle_alpha   90.00
_cell.angle_beta   90.00
_cell.angle_gamma   90.00
#
_symmetry.space_group_name_H-M   'P 1'
#
loop_
_entity.id
_entity.type
_entity.pdbx_description
1 polymer ?
#
loop_
_entity_poly.entity_id
_entity_poly.type
_entity_poly.pdbx_seq_one_letter_code
_entity_poly.pdbx_strand_id
1 'polypeptide(L)'
;MSKQESGMWYYEYLDQIVNLEFKNKPAQQGGTQLRYRTAREQQGGEALCGQIAQALMPRLSGSTVILVTGTGNPEWLPHGETDGPSGVAVLARCLGALGVRTCILSEARFLPGVRASVQAAGVPLLQEAAWLKRTNAALCLEFPTGADAAMPFIDDLMARLPKVSAAFFIEKPGPGREGRFHNSSGKPKDSDWVAHAHLLAGAAREHGALTIGVGDGGNEIGFGLIARALVAGASQRYACDCACKHGLLDDTDLDFLFPASVSNWGAYAISAALALASRRFLLLPRWEEVAHSISAPIAFGAFDGYSGLAVPTVDGTSSDANRSVYGLINEVLRLAQEASSSPHC
;
A
#
# COMPACT_ATOMS: atom_id res chain seq x y z
N MET A 1 30.27 5.97 13.62
CA MET A 1 29.26 5.90 12.55
C MET A 1 28.92 7.31 12.12
N SER A 2 28.85 7.58 10.82
CA SER A 2 28.41 8.89 10.32
C SER A 2 26.92 9.12 10.62
N LYS A 3 26.45 10.39 10.62
CA LYS A 3 25.01 10.71 10.72
C LYS A 3 24.16 10.06 9.61
N GLN A 4 24.80 9.67 8.51
CA GLN A 4 24.16 8.99 7.40
C GLN A 4 23.99 7.49 7.68
N GLU A 5 24.96 6.87 8.37
CA GLU A 5 24.89 5.48 8.83
C GLU A 5 23.90 5.28 10.00
N SER A 6 23.71 6.27 10.87
CA SER A 6 22.69 6.17 11.94
C SER A 6 21.26 6.20 11.39
N GLY A 7 21.02 6.94 10.30
CA GLY A 7 19.74 7.00 9.62
C GLY A 7 19.29 5.66 9.02
N MET A 8 20.24 4.79 8.65
CA MET A 8 19.96 3.49 8.06
C MET A 8 19.28 2.53 9.04
N TRP A 9 19.66 2.56 10.32
CA TRP A 9 19.09 1.67 11.34
C TRP A 9 17.61 1.94 11.60
N TYR A 10 17.16 3.19 11.51
CA TYR A 10 15.75 3.50 11.73
C TYR A 10 14.86 2.93 10.64
N TYR A 11 15.32 2.87 9.38
CA TYR A 11 14.60 2.17 8.32
C TYR A 11 14.52 0.65 8.59
N GLU A 12 15.60 0.04 9.08
CA GLU A 12 15.60 -1.38 9.48
C GLU A 12 14.57 -1.66 10.59
N TYR A 13 14.47 -0.80 11.59
CA TYR A 13 13.48 -0.96 12.66
C TYR A 13 12.06 -0.90 12.12
N LEU A 14 11.76 0.03 11.20
CA LEU A 14 10.45 0.16 10.58
C LEU A 14 10.07 -1.11 9.81
N ASP A 15 10.95 -1.62 8.96
CA ASP A 15 10.72 -2.85 8.20
C ASP A 15 10.47 -4.05 9.11
N GLN A 16 11.25 -4.18 10.20
CA GLN A 16 11.09 -5.27 11.17
C GLN A 16 9.74 -5.18 11.91
N ILE A 17 9.34 -3.98 12.34
CA ILE A 17 8.08 -3.75 13.06
C ILE A 17 6.88 -4.16 12.21
N VAL A 18 6.85 -3.79 10.93
CA VAL A 18 5.69 -4.05 10.06
C VAL A 18 5.68 -5.45 9.44
N ASN A 19 6.73 -6.24 9.67
CA ASN A 19 6.85 -7.63 9.25
C ASN A 19 6.82 -8.63 10.43
N LEU A 20 6.32 -8.20 11.59
CA LEU A 20 5.99 -9.12 12.68
C LEU A 20 4.85 -10.05 12.23
N GLU A 21 5.08 -11.37 12.29
CA GLU A 21 4.07 -12.34 11.87
C GLU A 21 2.85 -12.30 12.81
N PHE A 22 1.72 -11.83 12.28
CA PHE A 22 0.44 -11.70 12.99
C PHE A 22 -0.70 -12.21 12.09
N LYS A 23 -0.80 -13.54 11.93
CA LYS A 23 -1.88 -14.17 11.14
C LYS A 23 -2.63 -15.17 12.01
N ASN A 24 -3.97 -15.22 11.92
CA ASN A 24 -4.79 -16.11 12.74
C ASN A 24 -4.97 -17.51 12.11
N LYS A 25 -4.82 -17.65 10.79
CA LYS A 25 -4.98 -18.92 10.06
C LYS A 25 -3.64 -19.67 9.95
N PRO A 26 -3.55 -20.95 10.37
CA PRO A 26 -2.33 -21.74 10.26
C PRO A 26 -1.72 -21.79 8.86
N ALA A 27 -2.56 -21.81 7.81
CA ALA A 27 -2.10 -21.84 6.41
C ALA A 27 -1.33 -20.57 5.98
N GLN A 28 -1.52 -19.45 6.69
CA GLN A 28 -0.89 -18.18 6.36
C GLN A 28 0.40 -17.94 7.17
N GLN A 29 0.54 -18.61 8.31
CA GLN A 29 1.71 -18.52 9.19
C GLN A 29 3.04 -18.76 8.46
N GLY A 30 4.07 -18.00 8.81
CA GLY A 30 5.42 -18.10 8.23
C GLY A 30 5.56 -17.52 6.82
N GLY A 31 4.47 -16.96 6.27
CA GLY A 31 4.49 -16.35 4.94
C GLY A 31 5.06 -14.95 4.94
N THR A 32 4.82 -14.18 6.02
CA THR A 32 5.19 -12.77 6.11
C THR A 32 6.71 -12.61 6.01
N GLN A 33 7.44 -13.30 6.88
CA GLN A 33 8.89 -13.24 6.92
C GLN A 33 9.53 -13.79 5.64
N LEU A 34 8.95 -14.82 5.03
CA LEU A 34 9.41 -15.36 3.75
C LEU A 34 9.32 -14.28 2.66
N ARG A 35 8.15 -13.67 2.47
CA ARG A 35 7.92 -12.63 1.45
C ARG A 35 8.84 -11.43 1.65
N TYR A 36 8.93 -10.92 2.88
CA TYR A 36 9.80 -9.78 3.18
C TYR A 36 11.27 -10.05 2.89
N ARG A 37 11.82 -11.18 3.37
CA ARG A 37 13.23 -11.52 3.14
C ARG A 37 13.52 -11.70 1.66
N THR A 38 12.66 -12.40 0.93
CA THR A 38 12.80 -12.56 -0.52
C THR A 38 12.76 -11.21 -1.24
N ALA A 39 11.82 -10.32 -0.89
CA ALA A 39 11.75 -8.97 -1.46
C ALA A 39 12.99 -8.15 -1.16
N ARG A 40 13.49 -8.18 0.07
CA ARG A 40 14.71 -7.49 0.47
C ARG A 40 15.91 -8.01 -0.31
N GLU A 41 16.08 -9.32 -0.42
CA GLU A 41 17.19 -9.93 -1.17
C GLU A 41 17.16 -9.56 -2.67
N GLN A 42 15.97 -9.60 -3.29
CA GLN A 42 15.82 -9.25 -4.72
C GLN A 42 15.98 -7.73 -4.98
N GLN A 43 15.84 -6.90 -3.95
CA GLN A 43 15.97 -5.44 -4.02
C GLN A 43 17.23 -4.93 -3.31
N GLY A 44 18.34 -5.69 -3.38
CA GLY A 44 19.66 -5.21 -2.99
C GLY A 44 20.00 -5.27 -1.49
N GLY A 45 19.15 -5.86 -0.66
CA GLY A 45 19.50 -6.22 0.72
C GLY A 45 19.32 -5.14 1.78
N GLU A 46 18.91 -3.92 1.41
CA GLU A 46 18.66 -2.80 2.33
C GLU A 46 17.17 -2.72 2.75
N ALA A 47 16.87 -2.01 3.85
CA ALA A 47 15.49 -1.77 4.28
C ALA A 47 14.62 -1.14 3.18
N LEU A 48 13.54 -1.82 2.82
CA LEU A 48 12.66 -1.51 1.69
C LEU A 48 11.96 -0.17 1.87
N CYS A 49 11.45 0.15 3.07
CA CYS A 49 10.80 1.45 3.30
C CYS A 49 11.79 2.62 3.10
N GLY A 50 13.05 2.43 3.49
CA GLY A 50 14.13 3.40 3.33
C GLY A 50 14.49 3.61 1.86
N GLN A 51 14.64 2.53 1.10
CA GLN A 51 14.88 2.60 -0.34
C GLN A 51 13.77 3.36 -1.07
N ILE A 52 12.51 3.04 -0.77
CA ILE A 52 11.34 3.72 -1.34
C ILE A 52 11.36 5.21 -1.01
N ALA A 53 11.54 5.56 0.28
CA ALA A 53 11.55 6.96 0.71
C ALA A 53 12.68 7.78 0.06
N GLN A 54 13.89 7.21 0.00
CA GLN A 54 15.05 7.87 -0.62
C GLN A 54 14.88 8.07 -2.13
N ALA A 55 14.31 7.09 -2.83
CA ALA A 55 14.01 7.21 -4.26
C ALA A 55 12.90 8.23 -4.56
N LEU A 56 11.92 8.33 -3.65
CA LEU A 56 10.75 9.17 -3.83
C LEU A 56 11.02 10.65 -3.50
N MET A 57 11.72 10.95 -2.40
CA MET A 57 11.91 12.31 -1.88
C MET A 57 12.37 13.34 -2.93
N PRO A 58 13.36 13.07 -3.80
CA PRO A 58 13.80 14.01 -4.83
C PRO A 58 12.73 14.32 -5.91
N ARG A 59 11.68 13.49 -6.01
CA ARG A 59 10.66 13.54 -7.06
C ARG A 59 9.35 14.21 -6.63
N LEU A 60 9.17 14.43 -5.32
CA LEU A 60 7.89 14.87 -4.73
C LEU A 60 7.55 16.35 -4.99
N SER A 61 8.55 17.22 -5.18
CA SER A 61 8.30 18.65 -5.29
C SER A 61 7.39 18.97 -6.49
N GLY A 62 6.23 19.57 -6.21
CA GLY A 62 5.26 19.99 -7.23
C GLY A 62 4.59 18.86 -8.00
N SER A 63 4.68 17.61 -7.51
CA SER A 63 4.16 16.44 -8.21
C SER A 63 2.79 15.97 -7.69
N THR A 64 2.28 14.94 -8.37
CA THR A 64 1.15 14.11 -7.97
C THR A 64 1.66 12.70 -7.68
N VAL A 65 1.12 12.07 -6.64
CA VAL A 65 1.27 10.64 -6.39
C VAL A 65 -0.07 9.95 -6.59
N ILE A 66 -0.10 8.90 -7.40
CA ILE A 66 -1.29 8.06 -7.58
C ILE A 66 -1.27 6.98 -6.49
N LEU A 67 -2.40 6.77 -5.82
CA LEU A 67 -2.58 5.76 -4.77
C LEU A 67 -3.75 4.85 -5.17
N VAL A 68 -3.49 3.59 -5.41
CA VAL A 68 -4.50 2.61 -5.82
C VAL A 68 -4.70 1.60 -4.70
N THR A 69 -5.96 1.36 -4.31
CA THR A 69 -6.31 0.37 -3.30
C THR A 69 -7.69 -0.22 -3.55
N GLY A 70 -8.02 -1.28 -2.82
CA GLY A 70 -9.33 -1.91 -2.85
C GLY A 70 -9.22 -3.35 -3.33
N THR A 71 -9.68 -4.25 -2.47
CA THR A 71 -9.85 -5.66 -2.78
C THR A 71 -11.17 -6.14 -2.20
N GLY A 72 -11.71 -7.16 -2.82
CA GLY A 72 -12.99 -7.76 -2.45
C GLY A 72 -13.56 -8.56 -3.61
N ASN A 73 -14.75 -9.11 -3.41
CA ASN A 73 -15.55 -9.74 -4.45
C ASN A 73 -17.04 -9.51 -4.15
N PRO A 74 -17.93 -9.54 -5.16
CA PRO A 74 -19.35 -9.21 -4.98
C PRO A 74 -20.10 -10.05 -3.93
N GLU A 75 -19.62 -11.24 -3.60
CA GLU A 75 -20.32 -12.17 -2.71
C GLU A 75 -19.91 -12.00 -1.24
N TRP A 76 -18.60 -11.91 -0.96
CA TRP A 76 -18.06 -12.02 0.40
C TRP A 76 -17.55 -10.70 0.96
N LEU A 77 -17.07 -9.80 0.09
CA LEU A 77 -16.52 -8.47 0.45
C LEU A 77 -17.05 -7.44 -0.57
N PRO A 78 -18.38 -7.25 -0.66
CA PRO A 78 -19.00 -6.51 -1.77
C PRO A 78 -18.56 -5.05 -1.83
N HIS A 79 -18.24 -4.46 -0.69
CA HIS A 79 -17.79 -3.06 -0.53
C HIS A 79 -16.33 -2.94 -0.09
N GLY A 80 -15.59 -4.03 -0.26
CA GLY A 80 -14.16 -4.11 0.00
C GLY A 80 -13.83 -4.44 1.45
N GLU A 81 -12.56 -4.31 1.80
CA GLU A 81 -12.05 -4.61 3.13
C GLU A 81 -11.34 -3.44 3.82
N THR A 82 -10.95 -3.66 5.07
CA THR A 82 -10.28 -2.66 5.91
C THR A 82 -8.76 -2.57 5.70
N ASP A 83 -8.12 -3.56 5.05
CA ASP A 83 -6.71 -3.44 4.65
C ASP A 83 -6.56 -2.74 3.30
N GLY A 84 -5.60 -1.80 3.23
CA GLY A 84 -5.40 -0.89 2.11
C GLY A 84 -5.88 0.56 2.33
N PRO A 85 -7.19 0.81 2.57
CA PRO A 85 -7.74 2.17 2.65
C PRO A 85 -7.05 3.06 3.68
N SER A 86 -6.76 2.53 4.88
CA SER A 86 -6.13 3.32 5.94
C SER A 86 -4.67 3.64 5.64
N GLY A 87 -3.94 2.72 5.00
CA GLY A 87 -2.59 2.92 4.49
C GLY A 87 -2.55 4.03 3.45
N VAL A 88 -3.47 4.01 2.49
CA VAL A 88 -3.68 5.09 1.51
C VAL A 88 -3.99 6.42 2.22
N ALA A 89 -4.87 6.41 3.21
CA ALA A 89 -5.28 7.61 3.93
C ALA A 89 -4.11 8.27 4.69
N VAL A 90 -3.32 7.47 5.42
CA VAL A 90 -2.14 7.96 6.15
C VAL A 90 -1.05 8.45 5.21
N LEU A 91 -0.77 7.70 4.14
CA LEU A 91 0.23 8.11 3.14
C LEU A 91 -0.20 9.40 2.44
N ALA A 92 -1.49 9.53 2.07
CA ALA A 92 -2.04 10.75 1.48
C ALA A 92 -1.93 11.96 2.43
N ARG A 93 -2.18 11.77 3.74
CA ARG A 93 -1.98 12.83 4.74
C ARG A 93 -0.53 13.27 4.83
N CYS A 94 0.41 12.33 4.89
CA CYS A 94 1.84 12.62 4.96
C CYS A 94 2.33 13.34 3.69
N LEU A 95 1.95 12.85 2.51
CA LEU A 95 2.26 13.48 1.22
C LEU A 95 1.67 14.89 1.12
N GLY A 96 0.43 15.09 1.56
CA GLY A 96 -0.19 16.41 1.61
C GLY A 96 0.56 17.37 2.54
N ALA A 97 1.04 16.91 3.69
CA ALA A 97 1.88 17.71 4.60
C ALA A 97 3.26 18.04 4.00
N LEU A 98 3.76 17.23 3.06
CA LEU A 98 4.94 17.51 2.23
C LEU A 98 4.64 18.39 1.00
N GLY A 99 3.38 18.80 0.80
CA GLY A 99 2.98 19.65 -0.34
C GLY A 99 2.85 18.87 -1.65
N VAL A 100 2.45 17.59 -1.57
CA VAL A 100 2.24 16.71 -2.72
C VAL A 100 0.75 16.40 -2.87
N ARG A 101 0.24 16.49 -4.11
CA ARG A 101 -1.13 16.08 -4.42
C ARG A 101 -1.22 14.57 -4.45
N THR A 102 -2.36 14.03 -4.03
CA THR A 102 -2.65 12.62 -4.27
C THR A 102 -3.89 12.43 -5.14
N CYS A 103 -3.81 11.45 -6.03
CA CYS A 103 -4.93 10.96 -6.83
C CYS A 103 -5.19 9.51 -6.39
N ILE A 104 -6.32 9.29 -5.72
CA ILE A 104 -6.69 8.02 -5.12
C ILE A 104 -7.67 7.31 -6.04
N LEU A 105 -7.34 6.09 -6.42
CA LEU A 105 -8.12 5.27 -7.35
C LEU A 105 -8.62 4.02 -6.64
N SER A 106 -9.89 3.70 -6.85
CA SER A 106 -10.50 2.45 -6.40
C SER A 106 -11.73 2.15 -7.24
N GLU A 107 -12.15 0.89 -7.31
CA GLU A 107 -13.41 0.53 -7.97
C GLU A 107 -14.64 1.19 -7.31
N ALA A 108 -15.68 1.40 -8.11
CA ALA A 108 -16.94 2.02 -7.69
C ALA A 108 -17.49 1.47 -6.37
N ARG A 109 -17.39 0.14 -6.19
CA ARG A 109 -17.93 -0.57 -5.02
C ARG A 109 -17.17 -0.30 -3.72
N PHE A 110 -15.87 0.01 -3.83
CA PHE A 110 -14.97 0.21 -2.70
C PHE A 110 -14.73 1.70 -2.42
N LEU A 111 -14.86 2.53 -3.45
CA LEU A 111 -14.55 3.96 -3.40
C LEU A 111 -15.27 4.73 -2.28
N PRO A 112 -16.57 4.49 -1.94
CA PRO A 112 -17.21 5.16 -0.81
C PRO A 112 -16.48 4.93 0.52
N GLY A 113 -16.09 3.69 0.81
CA GLY A 113 -15.32 3.34 2.01
C GLY A 113 -13.92 3.94 1.99
N VAL A 114 -13.23 3.91 0.85
CA VAL A 114 -11.91 4.54 0.67
C VAL A 114 -11.99 6.05 0.92
N ARG A 115 -12.99 6.74 0.37
CA ARG A 115 -13.21 8.18 0.61
C ARG A 115 -13.41 8.48 2.09
N ALA A 116 -14.21 7.66 2.77
CA ALA A 116 -14.47 7.79 4.20
C ALA A 116 -13.18 7.63 5.02
N SER A 117 -12.35 6.64 4.70
CA SER A 117 -11.03 6.44 5.32
C SER A 117 -10.13 7.67 5.17
N VAL A 118 -10.02 8.20 3.95
CA VAL A 118 -9.18 9.36 3.62
C VAL A 118 -9.65 10.63 4.35
N GLN A 119 -10.96 10.86 4.42
CA GLN A 119 -11.53 11.99 5.16
C GLN A 119 -11.34 11.84 6.67
N ALA A 120 -11.52 10.63 7.22
CA ALA A 120 -11.32 10.33 8.63
C ALA A 120 -9.86 10.51 9.08
N ALA A 121 -8.90 10.24 8.19
CA ALA A 121 -7.51 10.59 8.38
C ALA A 121 -7.25 12.10 8.28
N GLY A 122 -8.24 12.96 8.03
CA GLY A 122 -8.09 14.42 7.97
C GLY A 122 -7.55 14.96 6.64
N VAL A 123 -7.60 14.17 5.56
CA VAL A 123 -7.16 14.61 4.23
C VAL A 123 -8.28 15.38 3.53
N PRO A 124 -8.03 16.61 3.04
CA PRO A 124 -9.01 17.33 2.23
C PRO A 124 -9.29 16.60 0.92
N LEU A 125 -10.53 16.13 0.73
CA LEU A 125 -11.00 15.64 -0.57
C LEU A 125 -11.60 16.79 -1.37
N LEU A 126 -11.07 17.02 -2.56
CA LEU A 126 -11.52 18.07 -3.45
C LEU A 126 -11.99 17.52 -4.79
N GLN A 127 -12.90 18.26 -5.42
CA GLN A 127 -13.18 18.08 -6.84
C GLN A 127 -11.97 18.52 -7.68
N GLU A 128 -11.80 17.91 -8.84
CA GLU A 128 -10.59 18.04 -9.67
C GLU A 128 -10.17 19.48 -9.93
N ALA A 129 -11.10 20.36 -10.32
CA ALA A 129 -10.80 21.77 -10.61
C ALA A 129 -10.23 22.54 -9.41
N ALA A 130 -10.64 22.20 -8.17
CA ALA A 130 -10.09 22.78 -6.95
C ALA A 130 -8.80 22.07 -6.52
N TRP A 131 -8.75 20.75 -6.69
CA TRP A 131 -7.57 19.92 -6.41
C TRP A 131 -6.35 20.34 -7.24
N LEU A 132 -6.52 20.65 -8.54
CA LEU A 132 -5.47 21.17 -9.40
C LEU A 132 -4.82 22.46 -8.85
N LYS A 133 -5.54 23.23 -8.04
CA LYS A 133 -5.06 24.50 -7.46
C LYS A 133 -4.42 24.35 -6.08
N ARG A 134 -4.46 23.16 -5.47
CA ARG A 134 -4.02 22.93 -4.09
C ARG A 134 -3.12 21.71 -3.97
N THR A 135 -1.90 21.89 -3.45
CA THR A 135 -0.86 20.84 -3.37
C THR A 135 -0.94 19.96 -2.12
N ASN A 136 -1.89 20.17 -1.21
CA ASN A 136 -2.07 19.40 0.02
C ASN A 136 -3.51 18.85 0.13
N ALA A 137 -3.99 18.24 -0.95
CA ALA A 137 -5.32 17.67 -1.05
C ALA A 137 -5.30 16.39 -1.89
N ALA A 138 -6.33 15.57 -1.70
CA ALA A 138 -6.55 14.36 -2.47
C ALA A 138 -7.74 14.52 -3.42
N LEU A 139 -7.66 13.85 -4.56
CA LEU A 139 -8.75 13.61 -5.49
C LEU A 139 -9.07 12.11 -5.42
N CYS A 140 -10.35 11.74 -5.35
CA CYS A 140 -10.77 10.33 -5.42
C CYS A 140 -11.54 10.11 -6.71
N LEU A 141 -11.10 9.12 -7.50
CA LEU A 141 -11.72 8.75 -8.77
C LEU A 141 -12.04 7.27 -8.80
N GLU A 142 -13.10 6.95 -9.54
CA GLU A 142 -13.48 5.59 -9.84
C GLU A 142 -12.55 5.01 -10.91
N PHE A 143 -11.92 3.88 -10.62
CA PHE A 143 -11.23 3.07 -11.62
C PHE A 143 -12.22 2.04 -12.18
N PRO A 144 -12.43 1.95 -13.51
CA PRO A 144 -13.40 1.03 -14.09
C PRO A 144 -12.97 -0.44 -13.95
N THR A 145 -13.95 -1.33 -13.79
CA THR A 145 -13.71 -2.78 -13.78
C THR A 145 -13.68 -3.35 -15.20
N GLY A 146 -13.05 -4.51 -15.37
CA GLY A 146 -12.93 -5.19 -16.67
C GLY A 146 -11.76 -4.67 -17.50
N ALA A 147 -11.23 -5.54 -18.37
CA ALA A 147 -10.01 -5.29 -19.12
C ALA A 147 -10.17 -4.16 -20.15
N ASP A 148 -11.28 -4.18 -20.89
CA ASP A 148 -11.51 -3.28 -22.04
C ASP A 148 -11.61 -1.80 -21.64
N ALA A 149 -12.06 -1.53 -20.41
CA ALA A 149 -12.23 -0.16 -19.91
C ALA A 149 -10.96 0.43 -19.29
N ALA A 150 -9.95 -0.39 -18.99
CA ALA A 150 -8.81 0.02 -18.18
C ALA A 150 -7.86 0.97 -18.92
N MET A 151 -7.37 0.61 -20.10
CA MET A 151 -6.43 1.44 -20.86
C MET A 151 -7.02 2.82 -21.26
N PRO A 152 -8.25 2.91 -21.81
CA PRO A 152 -8.85 4.21 -22.10
C PRO A 152 -8.94 5.14 -20.87
N PHE A 153 -9.25 4.58 -19.70
CA PHE A 153 -9.26 5.34 -18.46
C PHE A 153 -7.86 5.77 -18.01
N ILE A 154 -6.87 4.88 -18.10
CA ILE A 154 -5.47 5.17 -17.74
C ILE A 154 -4.92 6.28 -18.64
N ASP A 155 -5.16 6.21 -19.95
CA ASP A 155 -4.67 7.20 -20.91
C ASP A 155 -5.27 8.59 -20.65
N ASP A 156 -6.60 8.67 -20.42
CA ASP A 156 -7.27 9.91 -20.02
C ASP A 156 -6.70 10.46 -18.70
N LEU A 157 -6.56 9.59 -17.70
CA LEU A 157 -6.03 9.96 -16.39
C LEU A 157 -4.61 10.55 -16.52
N MET A 158 -3.70 9.84 -17.17
CA MET A 158 -2.31 10.27 -17.31
C MET A 158 -2.18 11.57 -18.12
N ALA A 159 -3.07 11.78 -19.11
CA ALA A 159 -3.09 13.00 -19.93
C ALA A 159 -3.52 14.26 -19.14
N ARG A 160 -4.39 14.12 -18.13
CA ARG A 160 -4.94 15.26 -17.38
C ARG A 160 -4.30 15.50 -16.01
N LEU A 161 -3.63 14.52 -15.43
CA LEU A 161 -2.95 14.69 -14.15
C LEU A 161 -1.71 15.61 -14.31
N PRO A 162 -1.43 16.52 -13.36
CA PRO A 162 -0.12 17.14 -13.27
C PRO A 162 0.97 16.08 -13.07
N LYS A 163 2.23 16.45 -13.35
CA LYS A 163 3.43 15.58 -13.22
C LYS A 163 3.28 14.50 -12.15
N VAL A 164 3.20 13.25 -12.58
CA VAL A 164 3.13 12.09 -11.68
C VAL A 164 4.55 11.68 -11.29
N SER A 165 4.83 11.59 -9.99
CA SER A 165 6.15 11.15 -9.48
C SER A 165 6.17 9.70 -9.04
N ALA A 166 5.02 9.16 -8.63
CA ALA A 166 4.89 7.77 -8.24
C ALA A 166 3.45 7.26 -8.37
N ALA A 167 3.30 5.95 -8.55
CA ALA A 167 2.05 5.20 -8.43
C ALA A 167 2.24 4.08 -7.40
N PHE A 168 1.40 4.09 -6.37
CA PHE A 168 1.37 3.05 -5.33
C PHE A 168 0.18 2.12 -5.55
N PHE A 169 0.41 0.83 -5.36
CA PHE A 169 -0.60 -0.21 -5.30
C PHE A 169 -0.58 -0.80 -3.90
N ILE A 170 -1.59 -0.49 -3.08
CA ILE A 170 -1.63 -0.86 -1.67
C ILE A 170 -2.84 -1.77 -1.47
N GLU A 171 -2.60 -3.04 -1.18
CA GLU A 171 -3.66 -4.06 -1.06
C GLU A 171 -4.54 -4.11 -2.32
N LYS A 172 -3.89 -4.09 -3.49
CA LYS A 172 -4.57 -4.10 -4.78
C LYS A 172 -4.25 -5.41 -5.51
N PRO A 173 -5.26 -6.26 -5.81
CA PRO A 173 -5.03 -7.52 -6.52
C PRO A 173 -4.47 -7.30 -7.92
N GLY A 174 -3.52 -8.15 -8.30
CA GLY A 174 -2.95 -8.21 -9.64
C GLY A 174 -3.19 -9.56 -10.31
N PRO A 175 -3.05 -9.65 -11.65
CA PRO A 175 -3.19 -10.91 -12.36
C PRO A 175 -1.92 -11.75 -12.21
N GLY A 176 -2.07 -13.06 -12.12
CA GLY A 176 -0.95 -13.98 -12.34
C GLY A 176 -0.60 -14.11 -13.83
N ARG A 177 0.41 -14.94 -14.12
CA ARG A 177 1.03 -15.10 -15.45
C ARG A 177 0.09 -15.41 -16.63
N GLU A 178 -1.08 -15.97 -16.36
CA GLU A 178 -2.12 -16.24 -17.38
C GLU A 178 -3.22 -15.16 -17.45
N GLY A 179 -2.99 -13.98 -16.88
CA GLY A 179 -3.98 -12.91 -16.80
C GLY A 179 -5.11 -13.17 -15.79
N ARG A 180 -4.99 -14.22 -14.96
CA ARG A 180 -6.02 -14.61 -13.98
C ARG A 180 -5.78 -13.98 -12.62
N PHE A 181 -6.81 -13.35 -12.09
CA PHE A 181 -6.82 -12.84 -10.72
C PHE A 181 -7.18 -13.96 -9.74
N HIS A 182 -6.53 -13.96 -8.58
CA HIS A 182 -6.83 -14.89 -7.49
C HIS A 182 -7.07 -14.13 -6.19
N ASN A 183 -7.80 -14.76 -5.27
CA ASN A 183 -7.82 -14.33 -3.88
C ASN A 183 -6.68 -15.00 -3.09
N SER A 184 -6.51 -14.59 -1.83
CA SER A 184 -5.48 -15.13 -0.92
C SER A 184 -5.62 -16.62 -0.59
N SER A 185 -6.72 -17.27 -0.98
CA SER A 185 -6.93 -18.73 -0.88
C SER A 185 -6.68 -19.45 -2.21
N GLY A 186 -6.16 -18.78 -3.23
CA GLY A 186 -5.89 -19.36 -4.55
C GLY A 186 -7.13 -19.66 -5.39
N LYS A 187 -8.30 -19.12 -5.01
CA LYS A 187 -9.53 -19.22 -5.82
C LYS A 187 -9.54 -18.12 -6.88
N PRO A 188 -9.98 -18.41 -8.12
CA PRO A 188 -10.04 -17.42 -9.18
C PRO A 188 -11.06 -16.32 -8.85
N LYS A 189 -10.75 -15.09 -9.28
CA LYS A 189 -11.66 -13.95 -9.27
C LYS A 189 -12.08 -13.68 -10.71
N ASP A 190 -13.33 -13.35 -10.92
CA ASP A 190 -13.80 -12.89 -12.22
C ASP A 190 -13.07 -11.59 -12.60
N SER A 191 -12.52 -11.56 -13.81
CA SER A 191 -11.75 -10.44 -14.33
C SER A 191 -12.62 -9.19 -14.51
N ASP A 192 -13.92 -9.36 -14.74
CA ASP A 192 -14.86 -8.26 -14.96
C ASP A 192 -15.23 -7.53 -13.66
N TRP A 193 -14.92 -8.12 -12.50
CA TRP A 193 -15.22 -7.52 -11.19
C TRP A 193 -14.08 -6.69 -10.62
N VAL A 194 -12.90 -6.74 -11.25
CA VAL A 194 -11.66 -6.17 -10.74
C VAL A 194 -11.20 -5.05 -11.68
N ALA A 195 -10.71 -3.96 -11.10
CA ALA A 195 -9.94 -2.98 -11.85
C ALA A 195 -8.62 -3.59 -12.33
N HIS A 196 -8.35 -3.52 -13.63
CA HIS A 196 -7.07 -3.93 -14.22
C HIS A 196 -5.97 -2.88 -13.96
N ALA A 197 -5.82 -2.49 -12.69
CA ALA A 197 -4.94 -1.41 -12.26
C ALA A 197 -3.45 -1.74 -12.46
N HIS A 198 -3.08 -3.00 -12.64
CA HIS A 198 -1.70 -3.40 -12.96
C HIS A 198 -1.20 -2.73 -14.25
N LEU A 199 -2.09 -2.45 -15.21
CA LEU A 199 -1.76 -1.74 -16.45
C LEU A 199 -1.30 -0.30 -16.22
N LEU A 200 -1.72 0.34 -15.12
CA LEU A 200 -1.26 1.67 -14.72
C LEU A 200 0.25 1.68 -14.45
N ALA A 201 0.85 0.55 -14.03
CA ALA A 201 2.28 0.48 -13.76
C ALA A 201 3.12 0.77 -15.02
N GLY A 202 2.72 0.24 -16.18
CA GLY A 202 3.37 0.52 -17.46
C GLY A 202 3.27 2.01 -17.82
N ALA A 203 2.05 2.53 -17.84
CA ALA A 203 1.79 3.93 -18.18
C ALA A 203 2.49 4.92 -17.21
N ALA A 204 2.55 4.60 -15.92
CA ALA A 204 3.25 5.41 -14.92
C ALA A 204 4.76 5.48 -15.21
N ARG A 205 5.39 4.34 -15.54
CA ARG A 205 6.82 4.30 -15.89
C ARG A 205 7.14 5.05 -17.17
N GLU A 206 6.28 4.97 -18.18
CA GLU A 206 6.43 5.74 -19.43
C GLU A 206 6.43 7.25 -19.16
N HIS A 207 5.72 7.69 -18.11
CA HIS A 207 5.72 9.08 -17.63
C HIS A 207 6.84 9.39 -16.61
N GLY A 208 7.78 8.46 -16.40
CA GLY A 208 8.93 8.62 -15.50
C GLY A 208 8.59 8.56 -14.00
N ALA A 209 7.39 8.07 -13.66
CA ALA A 209 6.96 7.86 -12.29
C ALA A 209 7.51 6.53 -11.73
N LEU A 210 7.82 6.50 -10.44
CA LEU A 210 8.14 5.27 -9.72
C LEU A 210 6.88 4.42 -9.51
N THR A 211 7.03 3.12 -9.53
CA THR A 211 5.96 2.16 -9.26
C THR A 211 6.25 1.36 -8.01
N ILE A 212 5.32 1.37 -7.05
CA ILE A 212 5.53 0.79 -5.71
C ILE A 212 4.35 -0.10 -5.33
N GLY A 213 4.63 -1.35 -4.98
CA GLY A 213 3.65 -2.30 -4.45
C GLY A 213 3.78 -2.44 -2.94
N VAL A 214 2.64 -2.50 -2.24
CA VAL A 214 2.55 -2.85 -0.82
C VAL A 214 1.44 -3.88 -0.68
N GLY A 215 1.78 -5.06 -0.19
CA GLY A 215 0.87 -6.20 -0.12
C GLY A 215 1.32 -7.20 0.94
N ASP A 216 0.44 -8.12 1.31
CA ASP A 216 0.69 -9.04 2.41
C ASP A 216 0.57 -10.53 2.01
N GLY A 217 -0.04 -10.85 0.86
CA GLY A 217 -0.52 -12.17 0.51
C GLY A 217 0.23 -12.84 -0.64
N GLY A 218 0.67 -12.06 -1.62
CA GLY A 218 1.34 -12.52 -2.83
C GLY A 218 0.53 -12.34 -4.11
N ASN A 219 -0.78 -12.14 -4.00
CA ASN A 219 -1.70 -11.90 -5.13
C ASN A 219 -1.90 -10.41 -5.43
N GLU A 220 -1.17 -9.53 -4.74
CA GLU A 220 -1.22 -8.08 -4.92
C GLU A 220 -0.24 -7.61 -6.00
N ILE A 221 -0.57 -6.53 -6.69
CA ILE A 221 0.26 -5.92 -7.74
C ILE A 221 1.65 -5.60 -7.18
N GLY A 222 2.67 -6.16 -7.83
CA GLY A 222 4.08 -5.98 -7.47
C GLY A 222 4.77 -7.25 -7.03
N PHE A 223 4.02 -8.28 -6.67
CA PHE A 223 4.61 -9.56 -6.28
C PHE A 223 5.28 -10.32 -7.43
N GLY A 224 5.06 -9.91 -8.69
CA GLY A 224 5.83 -10.37 -9.84
C GLY A 224 7.35 -10.30 -9.62
N LEU A 225 7.81 -9.24 -8.93
CA LEU A 225 9.23 -9.01 -8.61
C LEU A 225 9.88 -10.19 -7.86
N ILE A 226 9.11 -10.90 -7.03
CA ILE A 226 9.59 -12.03 -6.22
C ILE A 226 8.93 -13.36 -6.55
N ALA A 227 7.98 -13.40 -7.49
CA ALA A 227 7.13 -14.56 -7.73
C ALA A 227 7.97 -15.82 -8.03
N ARG A 228 8.98 -15.70 -8.89
CA ARG A 228 9.88 -16.81 -9.23
C ARG A 228 10.63 -17.36 -8.01
N ALA A 229 11.14 -16.48 -7.14
CA ALA A 229 11.89 -16.87 -5.96
C ALA A 229 10.98 -17.51 -4.90
N LEU A 230 9.77 -17.00 -4.73
CA LEU A 230 8.75 -17.57 -3.84
C LEU A 230 8.32 -18.98 -4.28
N VAL A 231 8.08 -19.20 -5.59
CA VAL A 231 7.73 -20.53 -6.12
C VAL A 231 8.88 -21.52 -5.93
N ALA A 232 10.13 -21.11 -6.14
CA ALA A 232 11.29 -21.97 -5.94
C ALA A 232 11.46 -22.42 -4.47
N GLY A 233 11.13 -21.55 -3.51
CA GLY A 233 11.26 -21.84 -2.08
C GLY A 233 10.02 -22.47 -1.42
N ALA A 234 8.82 -22.25 -1.97
CA ALA A 234 7.56 -22.63 -1.33
C ALA A 234 6.39 -22.84 -2.31
N SER A 235 6.60 -23.57 -3.41
CA SER A 235 5.59 -23.79 -4.48
C SER A 235 4.18 -24.17 -3.99
N GLN A 236 4.08 -25.06 -3.00
CA GLN A 236 2.79 -25.53 -2.47
C GLN A 236 1.98 -24.42 -1.76
N ARG A 237 2.65 -23.41 -1.17
CA ARG A 237 1.99 -22.29 -0.48
C ARG A 237 1.21 -21.41 -1.46
N TYR A 238 1.69 -21.31 -2.69
CA TYR A 238 1.16 -20.42 -3.70
C TYR A 238 0.37 -21.16 -4.77
N ALA A 239 0.10 -22.45 -4.58
CA ALA A 239 -0.69 -23.25 -5.49
C ALA A 239 -2.13 -22.71 -5.59
N CYS A 240 -2.75 -22.92 -6.75
CA CYS A 240 -4.15 -22.61 -6.99
C CYS A 240 -4.92 -23.89 -7.32
N ASP A 241 -6.19 -23.95 -6.91
CA ASP A 241 -7.07 -25.07 -7.25
C ASP A 241 -7.65 -24.98 -8.67
N CYS A 242 -7.53 -23.79 -9.27
CA CYS A 242 -7.86 -23.42 -10.64
C CYS A 242 -7.26 -24.35 -11.71
N ALA A 243 -7.91 -24.40 -12.89
CA ALA A 243 -7.44 -25.17 -14.06
C ALA A 243 -6.07 -24.68 -14.59
N CYS A 244 -5.70 -23.43 -14.28
CA CYS A 244 -4.44 -22.81 -14.64
C CYS A 244 -3.22 -23.50 -14.03
N LYS A 245 -3.30 -23.97 -12.78
CA LYS A 245 -2.17 -24.58 -12.04
C LYS A 245 -0.90 -23.71 -11.92
N HIS A 246 -0.99 -22.41 -12.24
CA HIS A 246 0.13 -21.46 -12.18
C HIS A 246 0.25 -20.72 -10.83
N GLY A 247 -0.70 -20.93 -9.92
CA GLY A 247 -0.67 -20.36 -8.58
C GLY A 247 -1.37 -19.00 -8.47
N LEU A 248 -1.40 -18.48 -7.24
CA LEU A 248 -2.10 -17.24 -6.88
C LEU A 248 -1.25 -15.97 -7.05
N LEU A 249 0.07 -16.12 -7.26
CA LEU A 249 1.00 -14.99 -7.28
C LEU A 249 0.69 -14.06 -8.44
N ASP A 250 0.70 -12.76 -8.15
CA ASP A 250 0.73 -11.71 -9.16
C ASP A 250 2.00 -11.80 -10.03
N ASP A 251 1.90 -11.35 -11.27
CA ASP A 251 2.99 -11.33 -12.27
C ASP A 251 3.31 -9.90 -12.74
N THR A 252 2.93 -8.89 -11.95
CA THR A 252 3.20 -7.48 -12.27
C THR A 252 4.53 -7.05 -11.66
N ASP A 253 5.48 -6.68 -12.52
CA ASP A 253 6.75 -6.11 -12.07
C ASP A 253 6.60 -4.61 -11.73
N LEU A 254 7.11 -4.21 -10.55
CA LEU A 254 7.18 -2.81 -10.09
C LEU A 254 8.65 -2.41 -9.81
N ASP A 255 8.92 -1.11 -9.63
CA ASP A 255 10.28 -0.65 -9.28
C ASP A 255 10.62 -1.01 -7.83
N PHE A 256 9.62 -0.97 -6.96
CA PHE A 256 9.73 -1.41 -5.57
C PHE A 256 8.55 -2.28 -5.15
N LEU A 257 8.82 -3.30 -4.34
CA LEU A 257 7.82 -4.09 -3.62
C LEU A 257 8.15 -4.07 -2.14
N PHE A 258 7.18 -3.72 -1.29
CA PHE A 258 7.31 -3.83 0.15
C PHE A 258 6.24 -4.76 0.72
N PRO A 259 6.58 -6.05 0.94
CA PRO A 259 5.72 -6.95 1.68
C PRO A 259 5.65 -6.51 3.15
N ALA A 260 4.44 -6.55 3.71
CA ALA A 260 4.19 -6.31 5.13
C ALA A 260 3.22 -7.35 5.68
N SER A 261 3.12 -7.48 7.00
CA SER A 261 2.12 -8.37 7.63
C SER A 261 0.70 -7.91 7.37
N VAL A 262 0.51 -6.60 7.21
CA VAL A 262 -0.73 -5.91 6.90
C VAL A 262 -0.34 -4.74 6.00
N SER A 263 -0.99 -4.59 4.85
CA SER A 263 -0.62 -3.59 3.83
C SER A 263 -0.71 -2.15 4.34
N ASN A 264 -1.70 -1.86 5.19
CA ASN A 264 -1.79 -0.61 5.93
C ASN A 264 -0.50 -0.31 6.72
N TRP A 265 0.10 -1.31 7.38
CA TRP A 265 1.34 -1.12 8.16
C TRP A 265 2.53 -0.81 7.26
N GLY A 266 2.65 -1.50 6.11
CA GLY A 266 3.67 -1.17 5.12
C GLY A 266 3.59 0.29 4.66
N ALA A 267 2.38 0.80 4.40
CA ALA A 267 2.17 2.20 4.06
C ALA A 267 2.48 3.17 5.23
N TYR A 268 2.23 2.77 6.48
CA TYR A 268 2.64 3.54 7.66
C TYR A 268 4.16 3.60 7.80
N ALA A 269 4.87 2.49 7.58
CA ALA A 269 6.34 2.45 7.58
C ALA A 269 6.94 3.31 6.45
N ILE A 270 6.38 3.28 5.24
CA ILE A 270 6.80 4.19 4.15
C ILE A 270 6.57 5.65 4.56
N SER A 271 5.43 5.96 5.17
CA SER A 271 5.15 7.31 5.67
C SER A 271 6.16 7.76 6.73
N ALA A 272 6.54 6.86 7.64
CA ALA A 272 7.58 7.11 8.64
C ALA A 272 8.97 7.24 8.00
N ALA A 273 9.28 6.45 6.99
CA ALA A 273 10.52 6.59 6.24
C ALA A 273 10.61 7.94 5.51
N LEU A 274 9.49 8.46 4.97
CA LEU A 274 9.41 9.82 4.44
C LEU A 274 9.60 10.88 5.53
N ALA A 275 9.08 10.64 6.75
CA ALA A 275 9.30 11.51 7.90
C ALA A 275 10.78 11.59 8.29
N LEU A 276 11.49 10.45 8.30
CA LEU A 276 12.93 10.36 8.52
C LEU A 276 13.71 11.10 7.41
N ALA A 277 13.42 10.80 6.15
CA ALA A 277 14.13 11.36 5.00
C ALA A 277 13.92 12.88 4.85
N SER A 278 12.74 13.39 5.22
CA SER A 278 12.43 14.82 5.24
C SER A 278 12.79 15.53 6.55
N ARG A 279 13.27 14.78 7.56
CA ARG A 279 13.51 15.24 8.95
C ARG A 279 12.30 15.93 9.59
N ARG A 280 11.09 15.49 9.22
CA ARG A 280 9.82 15.95 9.79
C ARG A 280 9.25 14.85 10.69
N PHE A 281 9.83 14.68 11.87
CA PHE A 281 9.52 13.55 12.76
C PHE A 281 8.07 13.53 13.30
N LEU A 282 7.32 14.62 13.16
CA LEU A 282 5.89 14.73 13.49
C LEU A 282 4.97 14.68 12.25
N LEU A 283 5.44 14.10 11.14
CA LEU A 283 4.70 14.05 9.88
C LEU A 283 3.45 13.16 9.95
N LEU A 284 3.51 12.09 10.72
CA LEU A 284 2.45 11.10 10.81
C LEU A 284 1.23 11.65 11.59
N PRO A 285 -0.02 11.25 11.22
CA PRO A 285 -1.21 11.57 12.00
C PRO A 285 -1.17 11.00 13.42
N ARG A 286 -2.03 11.49 14.31
CA ARG A 286 -2.22 10.88 15.63
C ARG A 286 -3.00 9.58 15.49
N TRP A 287 -2.84 8.69 16.47
CA TRP A 287 -3.53 7.40 16.47
C TRP A 287 -5.05 7.54 16.31
N GLU A 288 -5.67 8.56 16.90
CA GLU A 288 -7.12 8.76 16.79
C GLU A 288 -7.56 8.90 15.33
N GLU A 289 -6.80 9.63 14.51
CA GLU A 289 -7.12 9.80 13.09
C GLU A 289 -6.88 8.51 12.29
N VAL A 290 -5.86 7.72 12.66
CA VAL A 290 -5.59 6.40 12.06
C VAL A 290 -6.67 5.38 12.43
N ALA A 291 -7.11 5.36 13.69
CA ALA A 291 -8.20 4.50 14.15
C ALA A 291 -9.53 4.85 13.47
N HIS A 292 -9.80 6.14 13.26
CA HIS A 292 -10.95 6.58 12.47
C HIS A 292 -10.83 6.18 11.00
N SER A 293 -9.63 6.24 10.39
CA SER A 293 -9.47 5.81 9.00
C SER A 293 -9.61 4.30 8.81
N ILE A 294 -9.30 3.48 9.82
CA ILE A 294 -9.61 2.04 9.83
C ILE A 294 -11.11 1.78 9.95
N SER A 295 -11.81 2.51 10.81
CA SER A 295 -13.22 2.24 11.13
C SER A 295 -14.22 2.86 10.15
N ALA A 296 -13.90 4.01 9.54
CA ALA A 296 -14.83 4.74 8.67
C ALA A 296 -15.35 3.95 7.45
N PRO A 297 -14.55 3.10 6.75
CA PRO A 297 -15.05 2.26 5.66
C PRO A 297 -16.20 1.33 6.03
N ILE A 298 -16.30 0.90 7.30
CA ILE A 298 -17.31 -0.06 7.77
C ILE A 298 -18.72 0.53 7.66
N ALA A 299 -18.88 1.83 7.89
CA ALA A 299 -20.15 2.53 7.70
C ALA A 299 -20.63 2.51 6.23
N PHE A 300 -19.73 2.19 5.29
CA PHE A 300 -20.00 2.04 3.87
C PHE A 300 -19.96 0.57 3.41
N GLY A 301 -20.02 -0.37 4.37
CA GLY A 301 -20.18 -1.80 4.11
C GLY A 301 -18.87 -2.58 3.96
N ALA A 302 -17.71 -1.97 4.19
CA ALA A 302 -16.44 -2.70 4.20
C ALA A 302 -16.35 -3.63 5.42
N PHE A 303 -15.70 -4.78 5.26
CA PHE A 303 -15.48 -5.76 6.32
C PHE A 303 -14.00 -5.97 6.62
N ASP A 304 -13.71 -6.58 7.74
CA ASP A 304 -12.39 -7.16 7.96
C ASP A 304 -12.17 -8.33 6.98
N GLY A 305 -11.09 -8.27 6.20
CA GLY A 305 -10.83 -9.21 5.09
C GLY A 305 -10.69 -10.68 5.52
N TYR A 306 -10.37 -10.94 6.80
CA TYR A 306 -10.10 -12.28 7.29
C TYR A 306 -11.28 -12.90 8.04
N SER A 307 -11.95 -12.12 8.88
CA SER A 307 -13.12 -12.54 9.65
C SER A 307 -14.43 -12.39 8.87
N GLY A 308 -14.47 -11.52 7.86
CA GLY A 308 -15.69 -11.17 7.14
C GLY A 308 -16.71 -10.40 7.97
N LEU A 309 -16.30 -9.87 9.13
CA LEU A 309 -17.17 -9.13 10.04
C LEU A 309 -17.02 -7.62 9.81
N ALA A 310 -18.12 -6.89 10.01
CA ALA A 310 -18.15 -5.43 10.01
C ALA A 310 -17.60 -4.87 11.34
N VAL A 311 -16.30 -5.07 11.58
CA VAL A 311 -15.61 -4.69 12.82
C VAL A 311 -14.33 -3.92 12.50
N PRO A 312 -13.87 -3.00 13.39
CA PRO A 312 -12.68 -2.17 13.17
C PRO A 312 -11.39 -2.94 13.45
N THR A 313 -11.22 -4.06 12.76
CA THR A 313 -9.99 -4.86 12.71
C THR A 313 -9.44 -4.83 11.29
N VAL A 314 -8.17 -5.17 11.15
CA VAL A 314 -7.50 -5.31 9.84
C VAL A 314 -6.86 -6.68 9.80
N ASP A 315 -7.29 -7.53 8.87
CA ASP A 315 -6.87 -8.94 8.77
C ASP A 315 -6.99 -9.74 10.07
N GLY A 316 -8.05 -9.48 10.83
CA GLY A 316 -8.30 -10.06 12.15
C GLY A 316 -7.42 -9.48 13.26
N THR A 317 -6.56 -8.51 12.95
CA THR A 317 -5.74 -7.81 13.95
C THR A 317 -6.57 -6.72 14.65
N SER A 318 -6.62 -6.78 15.98
CA SER A 318 -7.42 -5.86 16.79
C SER A 318 -6.96 -4.39 16.67
N SER A 319 -7.85 -3.46 17.00
CA SER A 319 -7.51 -2.03 17.09
C SER A 319 -6.34 -1.77 18.06
N ASP A 320 -6.27 -2.48 19.19
CA ASP A 320 -5.18 -2.32 20.17
C ASP A 320 -3.83 -2.83 19.65
N ALA A 321 -3.84 -3.93 18.88
CA ALA A 321 -2.63 -4.43 18.24
C ALA A 321 -2.16 -3.47 17.13
N ASN A 322 -3.08 -2.97 16.29
CA ASN A 322 -2.78 -1.93 15.31
C ASN A 322 -2.20 -0.66 15.98
N ARG A 323 -2.78 -0.23 17.11
CA ARG A 323 -2.27 0.90 17.91
C ARG A 323 -0.85 0.66 18.39
N SER A 324 -0.58 -0.56 18.86
CA SER A 324 0.74 -0.93 19.39
C SER A 324 1.81 -0.90 18.30
N VAL A 325 1.53 -1.48 17.13
CA VAL A 325 2.44 -1.42 15.97
C VAL A 325 2.66 0.02 15.53
N TYR A 326 1.59 0.82 15.40
CA TYR A 326 1.69 2.23 15.06
C TYR A 326 2.48 3.03 16.10
N GLY A 327 2.33 2.71 17.38
CA GLY A 327 3.09 3.29 18.49
C GLY A 327 4.59 3.02 18.35
N LEU A 328 4.99 1.79 18.02
CA LEU A 328 6.39 1.44 17.77
C LEU A 328 6.98 2.21 16.57
N ILE A 329 6.21 2.38 15.49
CA ILE A 329 6.60 3.22 14.35
C ILE A 329 6.89 4.67 14.79
N ASN A 330 6.00 5.26 15.60
CA ASN A 330 6.19 6.62 16.10
C ASN A 330 7.36 6.73 17.08
N GLU A 331 7.61 5.68 17.86
CA GLU A 331 8.75 5.62 18.77
C GLU A 331 10.09 5.64 18.01
N VAL A 332 10.17 4.96 16.85
CA VAL A 332 11.34 5.07 15.96
C VAL A 332 11.59 6.52 15.53
N LEU A 333 10.54 7.26 15.17
CA LEU A 333 10.65 8.68 14.79
C LEU A 333 11.10 9.56 15.96
N ARG A 334 10.57 9.31 17.16
CA ARG A 334 10.95 10.03 18.39
C ARG A 334 12.45 9.82 18.69
N LEU A 335 12.92 8.57 18.64
CA LEU A 335 14.33 8.24 18.86
C LEU A 335 15.24 8.87 17.80
N ALA A 336 14.82 8.88 16.53
CA ALA A 336 15.56 9.55 15.45
C ALA A 336 15.64 11.07 15.63
N GLN A 337 14.58 11.69 16.15
CA GLN A 337 14.56 13.11 16.49
C GLN A 337 15.54 13.45 17.62
N GLU A 338 15.58 12.63 18.67
CA GLU A 338 16.49 12.81 19.81
C GLU A 338 17.95 12.68 19.37
N ALA A 339 18.27 11.63 18.60
CA ALA A 339 19.60 11.43 18.05
C ALA A 339 20.02 12.59 17.12
N SER A 340 19.08 13.16 16.36
CA SER A 340 19.30 14.33 15.51
C SER A 340 19.58 15.62 16.27
N SER A 341 19.10 15.72 17.51
CA SER A 341 19.17 16.94 18.34
C SER A 341 20.34 16.93 19.33
N SER A 342 21.01 15.79 19.49
CA SER A 342 22.10 15.63 20.45
C SER A 342 23.39 16.29 19.97
N PRO A 343 24.01 17.21 20.75
CA PRO A 343 25.21 17.96 20.34
C PRO A 343 26.52 17.15 20.34
N HIS A 344 26.48 15.87 20.73
CA HIS A 344 27.66 15.00 20.89
C HIS A 344 27.72 13.85 19.87
N CYS A 345 27.14 14.03 18.68
CA CYS A 345 27.29 13.16 17.51
C CYS A 345 27.59 13.96 16.25
#